data_AF-A0A7V5RZT5-F1
#
_entry.id   AF-A0A7V5RZT5-F1
#
_cell.length_a   1.000
_cell.length_b   1.000
_cell.length_c   1.000
_cell.angle_alpha   90.00
_cell.angle_beta   90.00
_cell.angle_gamma   90.00
#
_symmetry.space_group_name_H-M   'P 1'
#
loop_
_entity.id
_entity.type
_entity.pdbx_description
1 polymer ?
#
loop_
_entity_poly.entity_id
_entity_poly.type
_entity_poly.pdbx_seq_one_letter_code
_entity_poly.pdbx_strand_id
1 'polypeptide(L)'
;MANNQLSEAQITGQLVIEAEEIIRKYFGTSGDDDQEKRGKTQLSNAIDVIKQSDSIELFINWVRYQMAREKSGEEFWTTPLEHSRPKVEDMFGSAIIRRANQFRQENTEHEKAIAQLANFLGFLRRAFLARKFLSIVDLSKVGGQS
;
A
#
# COMPACT_ATOMS: atom_id res chain seq x y z
N MET A 1 32.38 -12.55 -0.86
CA MET A 1 31.26 -11.89 -0.16
C MET A 1 29.99 -12.45 -0.76
N ALA A 2 29.21 -13.23 0.00
CA ALA A 2 27.99 -13.85 -0.52
C ALA A 2 26.96 -12.74 -0.78
N ASN A 3 26.58 -12.57 -2.03
CA ASN A 3 25.52 -11.66 -2.44
C ASN A 3 24.20 -12.30 -1.97
N ASN A 4 23.75 -11.93 -0.77
CA ASN A 4 22.55 -12.50 -0.18
C ASN A 4 21.32 -11.81 -0.80
N GLN A 5 21.05 -12.12 -2.07
CA GLN A 5 19.82 -11.69 -2.72
C GLN A 5 18.65 -12.44 -2.09
N LEU A 6 17.67 -11.70 -1.58
CA LEU A 6 16.41 -12.28 -1.11
C LEU A 6 15.76 -13.05 -2.25
N SER A 7 15.25 -14.25 -1.95
CA SER A 7 14.41 -15.00 -2.88
C SER A 7 13.11 -14.25 -3.18
N GLU A 8 12.49 -14.53 -4.33
CA GLU A 8 11.21 -13.92 -4.70
C GLU A 8 10.10 -14.17 -3.67
N ALA A 9 10.12 -15.34 -3.02
CA ALA A 9 9.21 -15.67 -1.93
C ALA A 9 9.40 -14.77 -0.71
N GLN A 10 10.66 -14.47 -0.34
CA GLN A 10 10.97 -13.56 0.76
C GLN A 10 10.58 -12.13 0.44
N ILE A 11 10.84 -11.66 -0.79
CA ILE A 11 10.40 -10.33 -1.26
C ILE A 11 8.88 -10.24 -1.18
N THR A 12 8.17 -11.24 -1.69
CA THR A 12 6.71 -11.28 -1.68
C THR A 12 6.16 -11.28 -0.25
N GLY A 13 6.74 -12.08 0.65
CA GLY A 13 6.36 -12.10 2.06
C GLY A 13 6.53 -10.73 2.72
N GLN A 14 7.63 -10.04 2.44
CA GLN A 14 7.86 -8.69 2.97
C GLN A 14 6.81 -7.68 2.46
N LEU A 15 6.44 -7.75 1.19
CA LEU A 15 5.40 -6.89 0.60
C LEU A 15 4.02 -7.12 1.24
N VAL A 16 3.69 -8.38 1.58
CA VAL A 16 2.45 -8.72 2.28
C VAL A 16 2.42 -8.07 3.66
N ILE A 17 3.48 -8.30 4.46
CA ILE A 17 3.59 -7.77 5.83
C ILE A 17 3.50 -6.25 5.81
N GLU A 18 4.25 -5.60 4.91
CA GLU A 18 4.26 -4.15 4.79
C GLU A 18 2.87 -3.60 4.42
N ALA A 19 2.18 -4.23 3.48
CA ALA A 19 0.84 -3.84 3.08
C ALA A 19 -0.16 -3.95 4.24
N GLU A 20 -0.11 -5.05 5.01
CA GLU A 20 -0.97 -5.24 6.19
C GLU A 20 -0.70 -4.22 7.28
N GLU A 21 0.58 -3.93 7.57
CA GLU A 21 0.96 -2.91 8.54
C GLU A 21 0.45 -1.53 8.15
N ILE A 22 0.61 -1.14 6.88
CA ILE A 22 0.12 0.16 6.39
C ILE A 22 -1.39 0.23 6.54
N ILE A 23 -2.13 -0.78 6.10
CA ILE A 23 -3.59 -0.77 6.25
C ILE A 23 -4.01 -0.66 7.71
N ARG A 24 -3.36 -1.42 8.61
CA ARG A 24 -3.66 -1.37 10.04
C ARG A 24 -3.40 0.03 10.63
N LYS A 25 -2.28 0.66 10.26
CA LYS A 25 -1.87 1.98 10.76
C LYS A 25 -2.81 3.12 10.33
N TYR A 26 -3.43 3.00 9.14
CA TYR A 26 -4.26 4.07 8.57
C TYR A 26 -5.76 3.84 8.73
N PHE A 27 -6.21 2.59 8.68
CA PHE A 27 -7.64 2.24 8.65
C PHE A 27 -8.07 1.38 9.84
N GLY A 28 -7.14 1.03 10.73
CA GLY A 28 -7.40 0.17 11.86
C GLY A 28 -7.88 -1.24 11.44
N THR A 29 -8.66 -1.86 12.32
CA THR A 29 -9.24 -3.20 12.08
C THR A 29 -10.76 -3.16 11.90
N SER A 30 -11.40 -2.01 12.12
CA SER A 30 -12.82 -1.81 11.87
C SER A 30 -13.07 -1.19 10.48
N GLY A 31 -14.22 -1.46 9.91
CA GLY A 31 -14.64 -0.85 8.64
C GLY A 31 -16.15 -0.71 8.59
N ASP A 32 -16.61 0.41 8.05
CA ASP A 32 -18.00 0.58 7.60
C ASP A 32 -18.10 0.19 6.11
N ASP A 33 -19.26 -0.29 5.69
CA ASP A 33 -19.53 -0.84 4.36
C ASP A 33 -19.23 0.18 3.25
N ASP A 34 -19.51 1.45 3.50
CA ASP A 34 -19.26 2.52 2.52
C ASP A 34 -17.77 2.85 2.38
N GLN A 35 -17.01 2.81 3.47
CA GLN A 35 -15.55 2.94 3.44
C GLN A 35 -14.92 1.73 2.73
N GLU A 36 -15.44 0.52 2.96
CA GLU A 36 -14.98 -0.70 2.29
C GLU A 36 -15.19 -0.61 0.76
N LYS A 37 -16.39 -0.23 0.30
CA LYS A 37 -16.69 -0.06 -1.14
C LYS A 37 -15.78 0.99 -1.78
N ARG A 38 -15.60 2.14 -1.11
CA ARG A 38 -14.76 3.24 -1.60
C ARG A 38 -13.30 2.82 -1.71
N GLY A 39 -12.71 2.32 -0.63
CA GLY A 39 -11.31 1.90 -0.63
C GLY A 39 -11.03 0.74 -1.60
N LYS A 40 -11.97 -0.21 -1.74
CA LYS A 40 -11.89 -1.25 -2.78
C LYS A 40 -11.76 -0.65 -4.18
N THR A 41 -12.57 0.36 -4.48
CA THR A 41 -12.60 1.02 -5.78
C THR A 41 -11.33 1.83 -6.01
N GLN A 42 -10.93 2.65 -5.03
CA GLN A 42 -9.73 3.48 -5.10
C GLN A 42 -8.46 2.65 -5.30
N LEU A 43 -8.31 1.53 -4.57
CA LEU A 43 -7.16 0.63 -4.74
C LEU A 43 -7.20 -0.14 -6.06
N SER A 44 -8.37 -0.46 -6.58
CA SER A 44 -8.48 -1.07 -7.92
C SER A 44 -8.04 -0.08 -8.99
N ASN A 45 -8.49 1.17 -8.92
CA ASN A 45 -8.06 2.24 -9.81
C ASN A 45 -6.54 2.48 -9.73
N ALA A 46 -5.95 2.44 -8.53
CA ALA A 46 -4.52 2.60 -8.35
C ALA A 46 -3.71 1.49 -9.05
N ILE A 47 -4.17 0.24 -8.96
CA ILE A 47 -3.57 -0.91 -9.67
C ILE A 47 -3.69 -0.73 -11.18
N ASP A 48 -4.85 -0.28 -11.66
CA ASP A 48 -5.08 -0.08 -13.10
C ASP A 48 -4.20 1.05 -13.64
N VAL A 49 -4.06 2.16 -12.91
CA VAL A 49 -3.21 3.29 -13.29
C VAL A 49 -1.75 2.85 -13.45
N ILE A 50 -1.19 2.12 -12.48
CA ILE A 50 0.22 1.70 -12.59
C ILE A 50 0.42 0.71 -13.75
N LYS A 51 -0.52 -0.21 -13.96
CA LYS A 51 -0.43 -1.21 -15.05
C LYS A 51 -0.62 -0.61 -16.44
N GLN A 52 -1.49 0.39 -16.59
CA GLN A 52 -1.79 1.00 -17.88
C GLN A 52 -0.78 2.07 -18.27
N SER A 53 -0.33 2.87 -17.29
CA SER A 53 0.63 3.95 -17.54
C SER A 53 2.06 3.46 -17.68
N ASP A 54 2.38 2.30 -17.08
CA ASP A 54 3.73 1.76 -16.97
C ASP A 54 4.74 2.80 -16.48
N SER A 55 4.31 3.68 -15.56
CA SER A 55 5.10 4.82 -15.10
C SER A 55 4.82 5.14 -13.63
N ILE A 56 5.85 4.94 -12.79
CA ILE A 56 5.80 5.30 -11.37
C ILE A 56 5.55 6.79 -11.18
N GLU A 57 6.10 7.64 -12.06
CA GLU A 57 5.91 9.09 -11.98
C GLU A 57 4.46 9.51 -12.26
N LEU A 58 3.85 8.94 -13.31
CA LEU A 58 2.44 9.19 -13.60
C LEU A 58 1.54 8.65 -12.48
N PHE A 59 1.85 7.49 -11.93
CA PHE A 59 1.16 6.96 -10.76
C PHE A 59 1.26 7.90 -9.54
N ILE A 60 2.45 8.42 -9.22
CA ILE A 60 2.63 9.38 -8.12
C ILE A 60 1.81 10.64 -8.34
N ASN A 61 1.83 11.20 -9.55
CA ASN A 61 1.05 12.39 -9.88
C ASN A 61 -0.46 12.12 -9.80
N TRP A 62 -0.89 10.92 -10.19
CA TRP A 62 -2.27 10.48 -10.02
C TRP A 62 -2.66 10.42 -8.54
N VAL A 63 -1.82 9.83 -7.66
CA VAL A 63 -2.12 9.79 -6.21
C VAL A 63 -2.23 11.20 -5.63
N ARG A 64 -1.29 12.10 -5.96
CA ARG A 64 -1.35 13.52 -5.55
C ARG A 64 -2.65 14.19 -5.98
N TYR A 65 -3.07 13.94 -7.22
CA TYR A 65 -4.32 14.46 -7.73
C TYR A 65 -5.53 13.91 -6.97
N GLN A 66 -5.56 12.61 -6.65
CA GLN A 66 -6.63 12.04 -5.83
C GLN A 66 -6.68 12.70 -4.45
N MET A 67 -5.53 12.85 -3.78
CA MET A 67 -5.45 13.52 -2.48
C MET A 67 -5.99 14.96 -2.53
N ALA A 68 -5.69 15.72 -3.58
CA ALA A 68 -6.18 17.09 -3.74
C ALA A 68 -7.67 17.18 -4.10
N ARG A 69 -8.24 16.12 -4.68
CA ARG A 69 -9.62 16.07 -5.17
C ARG A 69 -10.62 15.63 -4.09
N GLU A 70 -10.18 14.89 -3.08
CA GLU A 70 -11.07 14.38 -2.04
C GLU A 70 -11.80 15.51 -1.32
N LYS A 71 -13.11 15.32 -1.15
CA LYS A 71 -13.98 16.22 -0.39
C LYS A 71 -14.19 15.66 1.01
N SER A 72 -14.70 16.51 1.91
CA SER A 72 -15.06 16.07 3.25
C SER A 72 -16.09 14.93 3.21
N GLY A 73 -15.83 13.84 3.94
CA GLY A 73 -16.63 12.61 3.92
C GLY A 73 -16.24 11.59 2.84
N GLU A 74 -15.30 11.93 1.95
CA GLU A 74 -14.76 11.08 0.89
C GLU A 74 -13.31 10.64 1.11
N GLU A 75 -12.77 10.87 2.32
CA GLU A 75 -11.35 10.70 2.61
C GLU A 75 -10.92 9.23 2.56
N PHE A 76 -10.03 8.92 1.64
CA PHE A 76 -9.34 7.63 1.55
C PHE A 76 -7.83 7.83 1.36
N TRP A 77 -7.45 8.63 0.37
CA TRP A 77 -6.05 9.02 0.14
C TRP A 77 -5.56 10.03 1.17
N THR A 78 -6.46 10.85 1.71
CA THR A 78 -6.18 11.84 2.76
C THR A 78 -6.41 11.31 4.18
N THR A 79 -6.71 10.01 4.35
CA THR A 79 -6.83 9.39 5.67
C THR A 79 -5.53 9.59 6.46
N PRO A 80 -5.57 10.25 7.63
CA PRO A 80 -4.38 10.51 8.43
C PRO A 80 -3.93 9.25 9.16
N LEU A 81 -2.65 9.22 9.51
CA LEU A 81 -2.11 8.22 10.42
C LEU A 81 -2.81 8.29 11.78
N GLU A 82 -3.10 7.13 12.37
CA GLU A 82 -3.71 7.07 13.69
C GLU A 82 -2.86 7.83 14.72
N HIS A 83 -3.51 8.67 15.55
CA HIS A 83 -2.89 9.49 16.60
C HIS A 83 -1.92 10.60 16.15
N SER A 84 -1.83 10.94 14.86
CA SER A 84 -1.06 12.12 14.43
C SER A 84 -1.94 13.38 14.36
N ARG A 85 -1.32 14.56 14.53
CA ARG A 85 -1.96 15.79 14.06
C ARG A 85 -1.97 15.73 12.53
N PRO A 86 -3.08 16.02 11.85
CA PRO A 86 -3.18 15.83 10.41
C PRO A 86 -2.18 16.75 9.68
N LYS A 87 -1.17 16.13 9.10
CA LYS A 87 -0.23 16.74 8.15
C LYS A 87 -0.23 15.95 6.87
N VAL A 88 0.12 16.60 5.75
CA VAL A 88 0.10 15.96 4.43
C VAL A 88 1.02 14.74 4.39
N GLU A 89 2.19 14.83 5.01
CA GLU A 89 3.17 13.74 5.09
C GLU A 89 2.69 12.51 5.86
N ASP A 90 1.70 12.70 6.73
CA ASP A 90 1.09 11.66 7.57
C ASP A 90 -0.17 11.07 6.94
N MET A 91 -0.53 11.45 5.70
CA MET A 91 -1.68 10.89 4.98
C MET A 91 -1.33 9.57 4.28
N PHE A 92 -2.33 8.70 4.12
CA PHE A 92 -2.18 7.41 3.45
C PHE A 92 -1.57 7.54 2.05
N GLY A 93 -2.06 8.46 1.23
CA GLY A 93 -1.52 8.73 -0.10
C GLY A 93 -0.04 9.11 -0.09
N SER A 94 0.41 9.84 0.92
CA SER A 94 1.84 10.17 1.10
C SER A 94 2.69 8.94 1.43
N ALA A 95 2.18 7.99 2.23
CA ALA A 95 2.85 6.73 2.45
C ALA A 95 2.99 5.91 1.15
N ILE A 96 1.95 5.89 0.32
CA ILE A 96 1.98 5.20 -0.97
C ILE A 96 2.97 5.86 -1.94
N ILE A 97 3.00 7.19 -2.01
CA ILE A 97 3.98 7.93 -2.82
C ILE A 97 5.41 7.63 -2.35
N ARG A 98 5.64 7.58 -1.03
CA ARG A 98 6.96 7.25 -0.46
C ARG A 98 7.40 5.85 -0.89
N ARG A 99 6.49 4.87 -0.82
CA ARG A 99 6.80 3.50 -1.21
C ARG A 99 7.02 3.33 -2.72
N ALA A 100 6.23 4.01 -3.54
CA ALA A 100 6.44 4.05 -4.99
C ALA A 100 7.83 4.62 -5.35
N ASN A 101 8.27 5.68 -4.66
CA ASN A 101 9.62 6.21 -4.83
C ASN A 101 10.72 5.23 -4.40
N GLN A 102 10.50 4.49 -3.30
CA GLN A 102 11.44 3.45 -2.86
C GLN A 102 11.58 2.33 -3.89
N PHE A 103 10.47 1.81 -4.45
CA PHE A 103 10.56 0.79 -5.51
C PHE A 103 11.34 1.29 -6.73
N ARG A 104 11.18 2.57 -7.10
CA ARG A 104 11.96 3.19 -8.17
C ARG A 104 13.46 3.28 -7.84
N GLN A 105 13.83 3.43 -6.57
CA GLN A 105 15.23 3.55 -6.13
C GLN A 105 15.88 2.18 -5.90
N GLU A 106 15.13 1.22 -5.39
CA GLU A 106 15.59 -0.14 -5.05
C GLU A 106 15.80 -1.03 -6.28
N ASN A 107 15.16 -0.69 -7.41
CA ASN A 107 15.22 -1.48 -8.63
C ASN A 107 15.92 -0.69 -9.74
N THR A 108 16.99 -1.27 -10.29
CA THR A 108 17.68 -0.73 -11.47
C THR A 108 16.88 -0.91 -12.75
N GLU A 109 15.97 -1.89 -12.78
CA GLU A 109 15.10 -2.20 -13.91
C GLU A 109 13.71 -1.62 -13.68
N HIS A 110 13.26 -0.79 -14.62
CA HIS A 110 11.96 -0.12 -14.57
C HIS A 110 10.79 -1.10 -14.45
N GLU A 111 10.76 -2.12 -15.30
CA GLU A 111 9.70 -3.15 -15.32
C GLU A 111 9.58 -3.86 -13.96
N LYS A 112 10.71 -4.13 -13.31
CA LYS A 112 10.74 -4.75 -11.98
C LYS A 112 10.16 -3.83 -10.91
N ALA A 113 10.47 -2.53 -10.98
CA ALA A 113 9.90 -1.52 -10.06
C ALA A 113 8.36 -1.44 -10.23
N ILE A 114 7.88 -1.41 -11.48
CA ILE A 114 6.45 -1.40 -11.81
C ILE A 114 5.77 -2.67 -11.30
N ALA A 115 6.34 -3.85 -11.55
CA ALA A 115 5.80 -5.12 -11.09
C ALA A 115 5.72 -5.20 -9.57
N GLN A 116 6.76 -4.77 -8.85
CA GLN A 116 6.74 -4.73 -7.38
C GLN A 116 5.70 -3.77 -6.84
N LEU A 117 5.56 -2.57 -7.42
CA LEU A 117 4.53 -1.62 -7.01
C LEU A 117 3.12 -2.17 -7.28
N ALA A 118 2.88 -2.77 -8.45
CA ALA A 118 1.59 -3.38 -8.77
C ALA A 118 1.24 -4.55 -7.81
N ASN A 119 2.22 -5.39 -7.48
CA ASN A 119 2.06 -6.48 -6.52
C ASN A 119 1.75 -5.93 -5.12
N PHE A 120 2.52 -4.94 -4.66
CA PHE A 120 2.30 -4.27 -3.40
C PHE A 120 0.90 -3.68 -3.29
N LEU A 121 0.43 -2.94 -4.30
CA LEU A 121 -0.95 -2.39 -4.34
C LEU A 121 -2.01 -3.51 -4.33
N GLY A 122 -1.73 -4.64 -4.98
CA GLY A 122 -2.57 -5.84 -4.90
C GLY A 122 -2.67 -6.41 -3.48
N PHE A 123 -1.56 -6.49 -2.76
CA PHE A 123 -1.53 -6.90 -1.35
C PHE A 123 -2.25 -5.88 -0.47
N LEU A 124 -2.01 -4.58 -0.69
CA LEU A 124 -2.66 -3.48 0.01
C LEU A 124 -4.19 -3.54 -0.11
N ARG A 125 -4.70 -3.84 -1.31
CA ARG A 125 -6.15 -4.06 -1.53
C ARG A 125 -6.69 -5.26 -0.76
N ARG A 126 -5.96 -6.38 -0.76
CA ARG A 126 -6.37 -7.58 -0.01
C ARG A 126 -6.36 -7.29 1.50
N ALA A 127 -5.30 -6.68 2.01
CA ALA A 127 -5.18 -6.27 3.40
C ALA A 127 -6.32 -5.32 3.80
N PHE A 128 -6.65 -4.34 2.97
CA PHE A 128 -7.74 -3.40 3.23
C PHE A 128 -9.10 -4.11 3.39
N LEU A 129 -9.43 -5.01 2.47
CA LEU A 129 -10.67 -5.79 2.51
C LEU A 129 -10.71 -6.79 3.66
N ALA A 130 -9.54 -7.31 4.05
CA ALA A 130 -9.40 -8.28 5.13
C ALA A 130 -9.08 -7.63 6.49
N ARG A 131 -9.12 -6.30 6.62
CA ARG A 131 -8.59 -5.59 7.82
C ARG A 131 -9.22 -6.01 9.14
N LYS A 132 -10.49 -6.43 9.12
CA LYS A 132 -11.21 -7.02 10.25
C LYS A 132 -10.69 -8.39 10.71
N PHE A 133 -9.93 -9.07 9.88
CA PHE A 133 -9.30 -10.35 10.17
C PHE A 133 -7.80 -10.23 10.44
N LEU A 134 -7.19 -9.05 10.24
CA LEU A 134 -5.75 -8.85 10.48
C LEU A 134 -5.37 -8.98 11.96
N SER A 135 -6.31 -8.76 12.88
CA SER A 135 -6.12 -8.99 14.33
C SER A 135 -6.04 -10.47 14.71
N ILE A 136 -6.46 -11.38 13.81
CA ILE A 136 -6.47 -12.83 14.05
C ILE A 136 -5.09 -13.44 13.73
N VAL A 137 -4.32 -12.80 12.85
CA VAL A 137 -3.02 -13.31 12.40
C VAL A 137 -1.91 -12.63 13.19
N ASP A 138 -1.39 -13.33 14.20
CA ASP A 138 -0.15 -12.98 14.88
C ASP A 138 1.03 -13.44 14.01
N LEU A 139 1.50 -12.56 13.13
CA LEU A 139 2.62 -12.84 12.22
C LEU A 139 3.95 -13.09 12.94
N SER A 140 4.07 -12.74 14.23
CA SER A 140 5.24 -13.12 15.04
C SER A 140 5.34 -14.64 15.27
N LYS A 141 4.26 -15.39 15.04
CA LYS A 141 4.20 -16.85 15.19
C LYS A 141 4.36 -17.63 13.90
N VAL A 142 4.37 -16.97 12.73
CA VAL A 142 4.39 -17.65 11.43
C VAL A 142 5.83 -17.97 10.97
N GLY A 143 6.86 -17.36 11.58
CA GLY A 143 8.27 -17.63 11.31
C GLY A 143 8.90 -18.75 12.17
N GLY A 144 8.12 -19.45 12.97
CA GLY A 144 8.60 -20.47 13.92
C GLY A 144 8.18 -21.89 13.54
N GLN A 145 8.61 -22.38 12.39
CA GLN A 145 8.70 -23.81 12.13
C GLN A 145 10.10 -24.11 11.60
N SER A 146 10.99 -24.45 12.55
CA SER A 146 12.21 -25.21 12.31
C SER A 146 11.88 -26.68 12.05
#